data_AF-A0A3A9ENQ2-F1
#
_entry.id   AF-A0A3A9ENQ2-F1
#
_cell.length_a   1.000
_cell.length_b   1.000
_cell.length_c   1.000
_cell.angle_alpha   90.00
_cell.angle_beta   90.00
_cell.angle_gamma   90.00
#
_symmetry.space_group_name_H-M   'P 1'
#
loop_
_entity.id
_entity.type
_entity.pdbx_description
1 polymer ?
#
loop_
_entity_poly.entity_id
_entity_poly.type
_entity_poly.pdbx_seq_one_letter_code
_entity_poly.pdbx_strand_id
1 'polypeptide(L)'
;MNLLRERVRTIQKWKFSKKSICKAMRTFTLSVGITALCMLATLGLLGLEGAPGTPAAAQAPAAEEASAFNASKAPIEKEEYPTSENQVIPLGEAFGIKLFTDGVIVASLSDIYTADGVCCPAGEAGLRPGDYLLAADGMEIQSNAALAQYIGRSQGEGITFKVRRDKEVFEAVVKPMYGEGSFKTGMWVRDSAAGVGTLTFYDPVAGTFAGLGHGICDADAGNVMTLKSGEPAGITLCGIVRGMPDEPGQLRGYFSSDEPLGRLLANNETGVYGTLNEAPEGRPVEVLSREDVHTGPVKLLASINENGPALYDGEIQKINGTDQPTKNLIVKVTDPRLLDATGGIVQGMSGAPILQDGKLAGAVTHVFTEDPTGGYGIFAETMLERCRELGQKDEANPGEQDVA
;
A
#
# COMPACT_ATOMS: atom_id res chain seq x y z
N MET A 1 8.28 25.28 -55.87
CA MET A 1 9.54 24.57 -56.23
C MET A 1 10.68 25.27 -55.52
N ASN A 2 11.66 24.53 -54.97
CA ASN A 2 12.90 25.04 -54.36
C ASN A 2 12.78 26.10 -53.23
N LEU A 3 12.63 25.64 -51.98
CA LEU A 3 13.40 26.05 -50.78
C LEU A 3 12.73 25.53 -49.50
N LEU A 4 12.87 24.22 -49.22
CA LEU A 4 12.64 23.57 -47.92
C LEU A 4 13.06 22.08 -47.98
N ARG A 5 14.27 21.83 -48.50
CA ARG A 5 14.91 20.50 -48.56
C ARG A 5 16.38 20.59 -48.12
N GLU A 6 16.63 21.03 -46.90
CA GLU A 6 17.93 20.86 -46.24
C GLU A 6 17.75 20.95 -44.72
N ARG A 7 18.48 20.10 -43.98
CA ARG A 7 18.16 19.61 -42.62
C ARG A 7 16.89 18.71 -42.65
N VAL A 8 16.94 17.41 -42.34
CA VAL A 8 17.88 16.63 -41.50
C VAL A 8 18.34 15.35 -42.23
N ARG A 9 19.65 15.06 -42.14
CA ARG A 9 20.25 13.71 -42.32
C ARG A 9 20.94 13.32 -41.01
N THR A 10 21.24 12.02 -40.86
CA THR A 10 21.69 11.34 -39.60
C THR A 10 20.48 11.16 -38.66
N ILE A 11 20.15 9.98 -38.11
CA ILE A 11 20.99 8.87 -37.60
C ILE A 11 20.59 7.47 -38.17
N GLN A 12 21.42 6.46 -37.85
CA GLN A 12 21.58 5.14 -38.46
C GLN A 12 20.37 4.18 -38.50
N LYS A 13 20.39 3.31 -39.52
CA LYS A 13 19.58 2.08 -39.61
C LYS A 13 20.03 1.04 -38.58
N TRP A 14 19.12 0.57 -37.72
CA TRP A 14 19.37 -0.59 -36.85
C TRP A 14 19.21 -1.90 -37.65
N LYS A 15 20.30 -2.67 -37.79
CA LYS A 15 20.28 -4.01 -38.41
C LYS A 15 20.03 -5.08 -37.35
N PHE A 16 18.85 -5.70 -37.36
CA PHE A 16 18.59 -6.90 -36.55
C PHE A 16 19.55 -8.03 -36.93
N SER A 17 20.32 -8.53 -35.96
CA SER A 17 21.24 -9.65 -36.14
C SER A 17 20.54 -10.98 -35.87
N LYS A 18 20.47 -11.85 -36.89
CA LYS A 18 19.88 -13.21 -36.78
C LYS A 18 20.56 -14.12 -35.72
N LYS A 19 21.70 -13.72 -35.14
CA LYS A 19 22.40 -14.49 -34.09
C LYS A 19 21.73 -14.41 -32.70
N SER A 20 20.98 -13.36 -32.38
CA SER A 20 20.38 -13.21 -31.04
C SER A 20 19.18 -14.14 -30.81
N ILE A 21 18.34 -14.34 -31.82
CA ILE A 21 17.13 -15.19 -31.75
C ILE A 21 17.51 -16.67 -31.45
N CYS A 22 18.62 -17.14 -32.04
CA CYS A 22 19.08 -18.52 -31.87
C CYS A 22 19.65 -18.82 -30.46
N LYS A 23 20.01 -17.78 -29.68
CA LYS A 23 20.46 -17.94 -28.29
C LYS A 23 19.27 -18.03 -27.31
N ALA A 24 18.23 -17.24 -27.53
CA ALA A 24 17.01 -17.24 -26.71
C ALA A 24 16.19 -18.56 -26.81
N MET A 25 16.09 -19.15 -28.01
CA MET A 25 15.41 -20.45 -28.18
C MET A 25 16.13 -21.61 -27.47
N ARG A 26 17.45 -21.54 -27.29
CA ARG A 26 18.23 -22.57 -26.58
C ARG A 26 18.14 -22.45 -25.06
N THR A 27 17.92 -21.26 -24.51
CA THR A 27 17.67 -21.10 -23.06
C THR A 27 16.25 -21.51 -22.68
N PHE A 28 15.25 -21.25 -23.53
CA PHE A 28 13.85 -21.59 -23.25
C PHE A 28 13.56 -23.10 -23.28
N THR A 29 14.30 -23.88 -24.07
CA THR A 29 14.12 -25.35 -24.15
C THR A 29 14.79 -26.13 -23.02
N LEU A 30 15.72 -25.52 -22.28
CA LEU A 30 16.38 -26.14 -21.12
C LEU A 30 15.60 -25.99 -19.81
N SER A 31 14.77 -24.94 -19.64
CA SER A 31 14.02 -24.74 -18.39
C SER A 31 12.73 -25.56 -18.28
N VAL A 32 12.18 -26.07 -19.38
CA VAL A 32 10.96 -26.90 -19.36
C VAL A 32 11.27 -28.38 -19.10
N GLY A 33 12.47 -28.85 -19.49
CA GLY A 33 12.87 -30.26 -19.30
C GLY A 33 13.26 -30.64 -17.86
N ILE A 34 13.76 -29.69 -17.07
CA ILE A 34 14.26 -29.96 -15.71
C ILE A 34 13.10 -30.08 -14.71
N THR A 35 12.06 -29.24 -14.83
CA THR A 35 10.88 -29.25 -13.94
C THR A 35 10.08 -30.56 -14.06
N ALA A 36 10.07 -31.20 -15.23
CA ALA A 36 9.41 -32.47 -15.46
C ALA A 36 10.13 -33.69 -14.83
N LEU A 37 11.44 -33.61 -14.60
CA LEU A 37 12.20 -34.71 -13.99
C LEU A 37 12.06 -34.75 -12.46
N CYS A 38 11.90 -33.59 -11.82
CA CYS A 38 11.80 -33.51 -10.35
C CYS A 38 10.44 -33.96 -9.78
N MET A 39 9.36 -33.96 -10.57
CA MET A 39 8.04 -34.44 -10.11
C MET A 39 7.83 -35.96 -10.23
N LEU A 40 8.76 -36.69 -10.85
CA LEU A 40 8.67 -38.16 -11.00
C LEU A 40 9.53 -38.95 -9.99
N ALA A 41 10.29 -38.27 -9.13
CA ALA A 41 11.14 -38.88 -8.12
C ALA A 41 10.50 -39.04 -6.72
N THR A 42 9.31 -38.47 -6.49
CA THR A 42 8.65 -38.40 -5.17
C THR A 42 7.49 -39.40 -4.97
N LEU A 43 7.24 -40.29 -5.94
CA LEU A 43 6.18 -41.31 -5.89
C LEU A 43 6.71 -42.77 -5.94
N GLY A 44 8.02 -42.96 -5.76
CA GLY A 44 8.72 -44.23 -5.97
C GLY A 44 9.41 -44.84 -4.75
N LEU A 45 9.10 -44.43 -3.53
CA LEU A 45 9.69 -45.00 -2.31
C LEU A 45 8.80 -44.76 -1.06
N LEU A 46 7.88 -45.69 -0.79
CA LEU A 46 7.39 -46.09 0.54
C LEU A 46 6.25 -47.14 0.40
N GLY A 47 6.61 -48.43 0.51
CA GLY A 47 5.64 -49.53 0.56
C GLY A 47 6.32 -50.91 0.59
N LEU A 48 5.93 -51.74 1.58
CA LEU A 48 6.45 -53.09 1.91
C LEU A 48 7.92 -53.07 2.47
N GLU A 49 8.41 -53.84 3.45
CA GLU A 49 7.94 -54.84 4.45
C GLU A 49 9.04 -54.95 5.57
N GLY A 50 9.00 -55.71 6.69
CA GLY A 50 8.03 -56.69 7.19
C GLY A 50 8.42 -57.46 8.49
N ALA A 51 9.00 -56.80 9.53
CA ALA A 51 9.35 -57.36 10.86
C ALA A 51 10.52 -58.41 10.92
N PRO A 52 10.93 -58.96 12.09
CA PRO A 52 11.42 -58.30 13.32
C PRO A 52 12.81 -58.82 13.82
N GLY A 53 13.48 -58.10 14.74
CA GLY A 53 14.65 -58.65 15.46
C GLY A 53 15.38 -57.70 16.43
N THR A 54 15.27 -57.96 17.73
CA THR A 54 16.14 -57.48 18.84
C THR A 54 17.12 -58.62 19.25
N PRO A 55 18.24 -58.42 20.02
CA PRO A 55 18.35 -57.50 21.18
C PRO A 55 19.74 -56.87 21.52
N ALA A 56 19.75 -56.05 22.58
CA ALA A 56 20.84 -55.78 23.54
C ALA A 56 22.16 -55.09 23.05
N ALA A 57 22.88 -54.27 23.83
CA ALA A 57 22.65 -53.57 25.11
C ALA A 57 23.77 -52.53 25.35
N ALA A 58 23.56 -51.51 26.22
CA ALA A 58 24.52 -50.91 27.20
C ALA A 58 24.31 -49.38 27.47
N GLN A 59 23.80 -49.08 28.68
CA GLN A 59 24.21 -48.01 29.63
C GLN A 59 24.57 -46.59 29.08
N ALA A 60 23.79 -45.51 29.25
CA ALA A 60 23.34 -44.76 30.47
C ALA A 60 24.40 -43.79 31.07
N PRO A 61 24.05 -42.69 31.80
CA PRO A 61 22.73 -42.11 32.15
C PRO A 61 22.60 -40.56 31.97
N ALA A 62 21.57 -39.96 32.62
CA ALA A 62 21.27 -38.53 32.85
C ALA A 62 20.44 -37.81 31.74
N ALA A 63 19.38 -37.04 32.04
CA ALA A 63 18.77 -36.68 33.33
C ALA A 63 17.23 -36.57 33.25
N GLU A 64 16.57 -36.63 34.41
CA GLU A 64 15.20 -36.12 34.65
C GLU A 64 15.19 -34.58 34.42
N GLU A 65 14.08 -33.88 34.14
CA GLU A 65 12.66 -34.18 34.37
C GLU A 65 11.80 -33.79 33.14
N ALA A 66 10.74 -34.54 32.87
CA ALA A 66 9.72 -34.19 31.87
C ALA A 66 8.31 -34.48 32.42
N SER A 67 7.78 -33.59 33.27
CA SER A 67 6.43 -33.75 33.85
C SER A 67 5.88 -32.46 34.49
N ALA A 68 5.45 -31.46 33.70
CA ALA A 68 4.48 -30.44 34.14
C ALA A 68 3.94 -29.53 33.01
N PHE A 69 3.59 -30.05 31.82
CA PHE A 69 2.91 -29.23 30.81
C PHE A 69 1.38 -29.35 30.92
N ASN A 70 0.82 -28.78 31.99
CA ASN A 70 -0.61 -28.53 32.13
C ASN A 70 -0.85 -27.40 33.16
N ALA A 71 -0.38 -26.20 32.83
CA ALA A 71 -0.84 -24.97 33.47
C ALA A 71 -1.93 -24.36 32.58
N SER A 72 -3.13 -24.20 33.14
CA SER A 72 -4.22 -23.47 32.50
C SER A 72 -3.76 -22.06 32.11
N LYS A 73 -4.11 -21.59 30.91
CA LYS A 73 -4.16 -20.15 30.61
C LYS A 73 -5.15 -19.51 31.58
N ALA A 74 -4.64 -18.92 32.67
CA ALA A 74 -5.39 -17.92 33.41
C ALA A 74 -5.68 -16.74 32.47
N PRO A 75 -6.80 -16.04 32.61
CA PRO A 75 -7.00 -14.77 31.92
C PRO A 75 -5.84 -13.84 32.31
N ILE A 76 -5.14 -13.31 31.32
CA ILE A 76 -4.23 -12.18 31.55
C ILE A 76 -5.15 -11.00 31.85
N GLU A 77 -5.09 -10.49 33.08
CA GLU A 77 -5.83 -9.28 33.44
C GLU A 77 -5.35 -8.14 32.54
N LYS A 78 -6.28 -7.40 31.94
CA LYS A 78 -5.94 -6.23 31.12
C LYS A 78 -5.28 -5.19 32.04
N GLU A 79 -4.01 -4.89 31.80
CA GLU A 79 -3.33 -3.79 32.50
C GLU A 79 -3.97 -2.47 32.05
N GLU A 80 -4.83 -1.90 32.91
CA GLU A 80 -5.37 -0.56 32.72
C GLU A 80 -4.27 0.48 32.99
N TYR A 81 -3.62 0.93 31.92
CA TYR A 81 -2.69 2.05 31.96
C TYR A 81 -3.46 3.38 32.06
N PRO A 82 -3.24 4.22 33.09
CA PRO A 82 -3.85 5.55 33.15
C PRO A 82 -3.25 6.44 32.05
N THR A 83 -4.00 6.62 30.96
CA THR A 83 -3.61 7.42 29.80
C THR A 83 -3.71 8.92 30.10
N SER A 84 -2.61 9.64 29.89
CA SER A 84 -2.62 11.11 29.91
C SER A 84 -3.04 11.69 28.56
N GLU A 85 -3.42 12.97 28.54
CA GLU A 85 -3.82 13.70 27.33
C GLU A 85 -2.75 13.77 26.22
N ASN A 86 -1.51 13.30 26.43
CA ASN A 86 -0.49 13.27 25.37
C ASN A 86 0.14 11.88 25.17
N GLN A 87 -0.62 10.82 25.46
CA GLN A 87 -0.20 9.43 25.29
C GLN A 87 -1.00 8.71 24.21
N VAL A 88 -0.29 7.89 23.42
CA VAL A 88 -0.83 7.04 22.36
C VAL A 88 -0.23 5.64 22.45
N ILE A 89 -0.89 4.64 21.87
CA ILE A 89 -0.36 3.27 21.77
C ILE A 89 0.35 3.13 20.41
N PRO A 90 1.69 2.96 20.35
CA PRO A 90 2.39 2.70 19.09
C PRO A 90 2.09 1.29 18.60
N LEU A 91 1.82 1.14 17.31
CA LEU A 91 1.38 -0.13 16.72
C LEU A 91 2.48 -0.75 15.85
N GLY A 92 2.88 -0.09 14.76
CA GLY A 92 3.83 -0.64 13.80
C GLY A 92 3.32 -1.89 13.05
N GLU A 93 2.04 -2.21 13.19
CA GLU A 93 1.39 -3.31 12.50
C GLU A 93 1.16 -2.95 11.03
N ALA A 94 1.52 -3.86 10.12
CA ALA A 94 1.23 -3.67 8.71
C ALA A 94 -0.25 -3.96 8.44
N PHE A 95 -0.95 -3.03 7.81
CA PHE A 95 -2.38 -3.12 7.51
C PHE A 95 -2.66 -2.87 6.04
N GLY A 96 -3.74 -3.47 5.56
CA GLY A 96 -4.29 -3.22 4.24
C GLY A 96 -5.23 -2.03 4.29
N ILE A 97 -5.29 -1.28 3.20
CA ILE A 97 -6.19 -0.15 3.04
C ILE A 97 -7.00 -0.36 1.78
N LYS A 98 -8.32 -0.28 1.91
CA LYS A 98 -9.27 -0.22 0.79
C LYS A 98 -9.82 1.20 0.73
N LEU A 99 -9.58 1.93 -0.36
CA LEU A 99 -10.19 3.24 -0.61
C LEU A 99 -11.24 3.10 -1.71
N PHE A 100 -12.39 3.74 -1.52
CA PHE A 100 -13.44 3.87 -2.52
C PHE A 100 -13.62 5.35 -2.88
N THR A 101 -13.69 5.62 -4.19
CA THR A 101 -13.65 6.99 -4.71
C THR A 101 -15.04 7.58 -4.90
N ASP A 102 -15.13 8.92 -4.86
CA ASP A 102 -16.33 9.61 -5.30
C ASP A 102 -16.37 9.72 -6.83
N GLY A 103 -17.12 8.81 -7.45
CA GLY A 103 -17.09 8.57 -8.88
C GLY A 103 -16.08 7.50 -9.28
N VAL A 104 -15.91 7.33 -10.59
CA VAL A 104 -14.88 6.47 -11.19
C VAL A 104 -13.76 7.32 -11.79
N ILE A 105 -12.51 6.97 -11.52
CA ILE A 105 -11.32 7.63 -12.07
C ILE A 105 -11.02 7.04 -13.45
N VAL A 106 -10.78 7.88 -14.45
CA VAL A 106 -10.15 7.49 -15.71
C VAL A 106 -8.66 7.22 -15.43
N ALA A 107 -8.25 5.97 -15.37
CA ALA A 107 -6.86 5.57 -15.13
C ALA A 107 -6.03 5.69 -16.42
N SER A 108 -6.57 5.29 -17.57
CA SER A 108 -5.93 5.49 -18.86
C SER A 108 -6.92 5.55 -20.01
N LEU A 109 -6.43 5.97 -21.18
CA LEU A 109 -7.18 6.00 -22.44
C LEU A 109 -6.54 5.04 -23.44
N SER A 110 -7.36 4.31 -24.19
CA SER A 110 -6.93 3.41 -25.25
C SER A 110 -7.81 3.53 -26.49
N ASP A 111 -7.19 3.34 -27.65
CA ASP A 111 -7.86 3.19 -28.92
C ASP A 111 -8.86 2.01 -28.93
N ILE A 112 -10.02 2.20 -29.54
CA ILE A 112 -11.00 1.17 -29.84
C ILE A 112 -10.90 0.82 -31.33
N TYR A 113 -10.88 -0.47 -31.65
CA TYR A 113 -11.03 -0.97 -33.01
C TYR A 113 -12.52 -1.18 -33.32
N THR A 114 -13.06 -0.38 -34.24
CA THR A 114 -14.47 -0.40 -34.67
C THR A 114 -14.56 -0.80 -36.15
N ALA A 115 -15.78 -1.00 -36.67
CA ALA A 115 -15.99 -1.25 -38.10
C ALA A 115 -15.62 -0.03 -38.98
N ASP A 116 -15.76 1.19 -38.44
CA ASP A 116 -15.53 2.44 -39.16
C ASP A 116 -14.10 2.97 -39.04
N GLY A 117 -13.28 2.35 -38.17
CA GLY A 117 -11.88 2.71 -37.97
C GLY A 117 -11.41 2.60 -36.52
N VAL A 118 -10.30 3.27 -36.22
CA VAL A 118 -9.71 3.37 -34.88
C VAL A 118 -10.04 4.74 -34.28
N CYS A 119 -10.57 4.77 -33.07
CA CYS A 119 -11.02 5.99 -32.38
C CYS A 119 -10.86 5.88 -30.86
N CYS A 120 -10.82 7.01 -30.15
CA CYS A 120 -10.86 7.07 -28.69
C CYS A 120 -11.91 8.10 -28.24
N PRO A 121 -13.21 7.74 -28.17
CA PRO A 121 -14.30 8.69 -27.95
C PRO A 121 -14.16 9.55 -26.70
N ALA A 122 -13.60 9.01 -25.61
CA ALA A 122 -13.34 9.77 -24.39
C ALA A 122 -12.21 10.81 -24.57
N GLY A 123 -11.12 10.44 -25.25
CA GLY A 123 -10.04 11.38 -25.57
C GLY A 123 -10.50 12.47 -26.54
N GLU A 124 -11.33 12.11 -27.52
CA GLU A 124 -11.97 13.04 -28.47
C GLU A 124 -12.93 14.02 -27.75
N ALA A 125 -13.61 13.58 -26.70
CA ALA A 125 -14.43 14.43 -25.81
C ALA A 125 -13.61 15.27 -24.81
N GLY A 126 -12.27 15.19 -24.83
CA GLY A 126 -11.39 15.97 -23.95
C GLY A 126 -11.20 15.41 -22.53
N LEU A 127 -11.64 14.17 -22.27
CA LEU A 127 -11.32 13.45 -21.05
C LEU A 127 -9.82 13.07 -21.01
N ARG A 128 -9.28 12.88 -19.82
CA ARG A 128 -7.86 12.62 -19.55
C ARG A 128 -7.71 11.63 -18.40
N PRO A 129 -6.56 10.92 -18.31
CA PRO A 129 -6.17 10.25 -17.08
C PRO A 129 -6.23 11.20 -15.88
N GLY A 130 -6.76 10.72 -14.74
CA GLY A 130 -7.00 11.50 -13.53
C GLY A 130 -8.36 12.20 -13.45
N ASP A 131 -9.18 12.16 -14.50
CA ASP A 131 -10.56 12.68 -14.44
C ASP A 131 -11.48 11.77 -13.61
N TYR A 132 -12.26 12.37 -12.71
CA TYR A 132 -13.30 11.67 -11.93
C TYR A 132 -14.66 11.84 -12.61
N LEU A 133 -15.26 10.75 -13.10
CA LEU A 133 -16.63 10.74 -13.61
C LEU A 133 -17.59 10.56 -12.44
N LEU A 134 -18.35 11.61 -12.12
CA LEU A 134 -19.27 11.67 -10.98
C LEU A 134 -20.68 11.20 -11.35
N ALA A 135 -21.14 11.51 -12.56
CA ALA A 135 -22.46 11.15 -13.05
C ALA A 135 -22.47 10.94 -14.58
N ALA A 136 -23.41 10.12 -15.05
CA ALA A 136 -23.75 9.88 -16.46
C ALA A 136 -25.23 10.21 -16.68
N ASP A 137 -25.53 11.17 -17.56
CA ASP A 137 -26.89 11.65 -17.86
C ASP A 137 -27.71 12.00 -16.58
N GLY A 138 -27.02 12.61 -15.60
CA GLY A 138 -27.59 12.98 -14.31
C GLY A 138 -27.70 11.86 -13.26
N MET A 139 -27.38 10.61 -13.60
CA MET A 139 -27.32 9.49 -12.65
C MET A 139 -25.92 9.35 -12.06
N GLU A 140 -25.81 9.24 -10.74
CA GLU A 140 -24.54 9.08 -10.02
C GLU A 140 -23.80 7.79 -10.43
N ILE A 141 -22.49 7.89 -10.69
CA ILE A 141 -21.65 6.72 -10.99
C ILE A 141 -21.01 6.23 -9.69
N GLN A 142 -21.55 5.15 -9.12
CA GLN A 142 -21.08 4.60 -7.85
C GLN A 142 -20.05 3.46 -8.00
N SER A 143 -19.81 2.94 -9.20
CA SER A 143 -18.84 1.86 -9.48
C SER A 143 -18.53 1.71 -10.97
N ASN A 144 -17.46 0.96 -11.28
CA ASN A 144 -17.14 0.52 -12.65
C ASN A 144 -18.31 -0.24 -13.29
N ALA A 145 -19.04 -1.04 -12.50
CA ALA A 145 -20.20 -1.80 -12.97
C ALA A 145 -21.39 -0.88 -13.33
N ALA A 146 -21.64 0.17 -12.55
CA ALA A 146 -22.63 1.19 -12.87
C ALA A 146 -22.26 1.92 -14.17
N LEU A 147 -21.01 2.37 -14.32
CA LEU A 147 -20.52 2.99 -15.56
C LEU A 147 -20.72 2.09 -16.78
N ALA A 148 -20.29 0.82 -16.69
CA ALA A 148 -20.43 -0.14 -17.78
C ALA A 148 -21.89 -0.38 -18.17
N GLN A 149 -22.80 -0.37 -17.19
CA GLN A 149 -24.24 -0.44 -17.44
C GLN A 149 -24.77 0.80 -18.16
N TYR A 150 -24.36 2.01 -17.78
CA TYR A 150 -24.75 3.24 -18.47
C TYR A 150 -24.25 3.28 -19.92
N ILE A 151 -22.96 2.93 -20.14
CA ILE A 151 -22.36 2.83 -21.49
C ILE A 151 -23.09 1.78 -22.35
N GLY A 152 -23.41 0.60 -21.80
CA GLY A 152 -24.16 -0.42 -22.53
C GLY A 152 -25.60 -0.03 -22.85
N ARG A 153 -26.25 0.76 -21.97
CA ARG A 153 -27.63 1.23 -22.14
C ARG A 153 -27.80 2.34 -23.16
N SER A 154 -26.78 3.18 -23.42
CA SER A 154 -26.91 4.26 -24.41
C SER A 154 -27.02 3.76 -25.84
N GLN A 155 -26.61 2.50 -26.11
CA GLN A 155 -26.61 1.87 -27.44
C GLN A 155 -25.90 2.70 -28.53
N GLY A 156 -24.90 3.50 -28.12
CA GLY A 156 -24.13 4.37 -29.01
C GLY A 156 -24.67 5.79 -29.12
N GLU A 157 -25.74 6.14 -28.41
CA GLU A 157 -26.11 7.54 -28.17
C GLU A 157 -25.12 8.21 -27.22
N GLY A 158 -24.99 9.54 -27.35
CA GLY A 158 -24.07 10.35 -26.56
C GLY A 158 -24.48 10.41 -25.08
N ILE A 159 -23.51 10.18 -24.20
CA ILE A 159 -23.66 10.23 -22.74
C ILE A 159 -23.02 11.52 -22.24
N THR A 160 -23.76 12.30 -21.46
CA THR A 160 -23.26 13.51 -20.80
C THR A 160 -22.65 13.13 -19.46
N PHE A 161 -21.32 13.11 -19.38
CA PHE A 161 -20.60 12.88 -18.13
C PHE A 161 -20.40 14.17 -17.36
N LYS A 162 -20.73 14.17 -16.06
CA LYS A 162 -20.28 15.18 -15.10
C LYS A 162 -18.90 14.78 -14.59
N VAL A 163 -17.90 15.61 -14.83
CA VAL A 163 -16.48 15.32 -14.61
C VAL A 163 -15.89 16.29 -13.60
N ARG A 164 -15.13 15.79 -12.62
CA ARG A 164 -14.23 16.59 -11.78
C ARG A 164 -12.78 16.40 -12.24
N ARG A 165 -12.08 17.50 -12.50
CA ARG A 165 -10.64 17.57 -12.73
C ARG A 165 -10.06 18.59 -11.77
N ASP A 166 -9.14 18.15 -10.91
CA ASP A 166 -8.67 18.93 -9.77
C ASP A 166 -9.86 19.48 -8.94
N LYS A 167 -10.02 20.80 -8.88
CA LYS A 167 -11.11 21.50 -8.17
C LYS A 167 -12.24 21.97 -9.09
N GLU A 168 -12.13 21.77 -10.40
CA GLU A 168 -13.13 22.19 -11.38
C GLU A 168 -14.08 21.06 -11.74
N VAL A 169 -15.35 21.40 -11.96
CA VAL A 169 -16.40 20.46 -12.40
C VAL A 169 -16.98 20.94 -13.73
N PHE A 170 -16.97 20.09 -14.73
CA PHE A 170 -17.45 20.37 -16.09
C PHE A 170 -18.24 19.19 -16.66
N GLU A 171 -18.85 19.39 -17.83
CA GLU A 171 -19.56 18.33 -18.56
C GLU A 171 -18.82 17.95 -19.84
N ALA A 172 -18.78 16.66 -20.15
CA ALA A 172 -18.20 16.11 -21.37
C ALA A 172 -19.17 15.12 -22.02
N VAL A 173 -19.51 15.34 -23.29
CA VAL A 173 -20.38 14.43 -24.04
C VAL A 173 -19.51 13.41 -24.77
N VAL A 174 -19.59 12.14 -24.34
CA VAL A 174 -18.86 11.03 -24.95
C VAL A 174 -19.85 10.16 -25.72
N LYS A 175 -19.57 9.86 -26.99
CA LYS A 175 -20.37 8.93 -27.79
C LYS A 175 -19.74 7.53 -27.77
N PRO A 176 -20.33 6.52 -27.12
CA PRO A 176 -19.77 5.17 -27.13
C PRO A 176 -19.80 4.57 -28.54
N MET A 177 -18.74 3.86 -28.90
CA MET A 177 -18.61 3.19 -30.19
C MET A 177 -18.65 1.67 -29.98
N TYR A 178 -19.30 0.96 -30.91
CA TYR A 178 -19.37 -0.50 -30.85
C TYR A 178 -18.06 -1.12 -31.36
N GLY A 179 -17.38 -1.87 -30.50
CA GLY A 179 -16.11 -2.52 -30.79
C GLY A 179 -15.91 -3.75 -29.91
N GLU A 180 -15.33 -4.81 -30.48
CA GLU A 180 -15.00 -6.05 -29.75
C GLU A 180 -16.19 -6.70 -29.01
N GLY A 181 -17.42 -6.51 -29.53
CA GLY A 181 -18.64 -7.14 -29.00
C GLY A 181 -19.48 -6.28 -28.05
N SER A 182 -19.03 -5.09 -27.65
CA SER A 182 -19.79 -4.18 -26.78
C SER A 182 -19.64 -2.71 -27.20
N PHE A 183 -20.48 -1.84 -26.63
CA PHE A 183 -20.21 -0.39 -26.66
C PHE A 183 -19.04 -0.07 -25.72
N LYS A 184 -18.14 0.80 -26.17
CA LYS A 184 -16.92 1.20 -25.46
C LYS A 184 -16.66 2.69 -25.68
N THR A 185 -16.00 3.33 -24.71
CA THR A 185 -15.64 4.75 -24.73
C THR A 185 -14.14 5.01 -24.87
N GLY A 186 -13.32 3.96 -24.76
CA GLY A 186 -11.86 4.05 -24.77
C GLY A 186 -11.27 4.38 -23.40
N MET A 187 -12.09 4.43 -22.34
CA MET A 187 -11.65 4.66 -20.97
C MET A 187 -11.34 3.33 -20.27
N TRP A 188 -10.19 3.25 -19.62
CA TRP A 188 -9.92 2.34 -18.52
C TRP A 188 -10.20 3.08 -17.22
N VAL A 189 -11.05 2.50 -16.37
CA VAL A 189 -11.51 3.14 -15.14
C VAL A 189 -11.26 2.31 -13.90
N ARG A 190 -11.20 2.98 -12.74
CA ARG A 190 -11.18 2.39 -11.40
C ARG A 190 -12.04 3.20 -10.43
N ASP A 191 -12.74 2.51 -9.54
CA ASP A 191 -13.59 3.06 -8.46
C ASP A 191 -12.94 2.92 -7.07
N SER A 192 -11.71 2.40 -7.04
CA SER A 192 -11.04 2.02 -5.82
C SER A 192 -9.52 2.07 -5.95
N ALA A 193 -8.86 2.09 -4.79
CA ALA A 193 -7.43 1.84 -4.63
C ALA A 193 -7.21 0.90 -3.45
N ALA A 194 -6.19 0.06 -3.54
CA ALA A 194 -5.78 -0.84 -2.47
C ALA A 194 -4.28 -0.72 -2.24
N GLY A 195 -3.85 -0.78 -0.98
CA GLY A 195 -2.43 -0.69 -0.63
C GLY A 195 -2.12 -1.36 0.70
N VAL A 196 -0.82 -1.52 0.95
CA VAL A 196 -0.26 -1.90 2.26
C VAL A 196 0.40 -0.66 2.86
N GLY A 197 0.15 -0.42 4.13
CA GLY A 197 0.85 0.58 4.94
C GLY A 197 1.08 0.07 6.35
N THR A 198 1.55 0.94 7.23
CA THR A 198 1.75 0.64 8.65
C THR A 198 0.84 1.53 9.51
N LEU A 199 0.15 0.92 10.48
CA LEU A 199 -0.53 1.63 11.56
C LEU A 199 0.53 2.25 12.46
N THR A 200 0.51 3.57 12.60
CA THR A 200 1.48 4.28 13.43
C THR A 200 1.10 4.16 14.89
N PHE A 201 -0.04 4.74 15.27
CA PHE A 201 -0.51 4.71 16.65
C PHE A 201 -2.03 4.72 16.72
N TYR A 202 -2.54 4.38 17.90
CA TYR A 202 -3.91 4.59 18.32
C TYR A 202 -3.95 5.61 19.45
N ASP A 203 -4.81 6.63 19.35
CA ASP A 203 -5.11 7.60 20.40
C ASP A 203 -6.32 7.09 21.21
N PRO A 204 -6.12 6.56 22.43
CA PRO A 204 -7.19 6.05 23.26
C PRO A 204 -8.11 7.14 23.81
N VAL A 205 -7.73 8.42 23.72
CA VAL A 205 -8.59 9.55 24.12
C VAL A 205 -9.65 9.84 23.06
N ALA A 206 -9.26 9.78 21.77
CA ALA A 206 -10.14 10.08 20.64
C ALA A 206 -10.78 8.84 19.99
N GLY A 207 -10.36 7.63 20.36
CA GLY A 207 -10.82 6.39 19.73
C GLY A 207 -10.34 6.19 18.29
N THR A 208 -9.33 6.95 17.87
CA THR A 208 -8.86 7.04 16.48
C THR A 208 -7.45 6.48 16.31
N PHE A 209 -7.13 6.02 15.11
CA PHE A 209 -5.79 5.63 14.71
C PHE A 209 -5.23 6.59 13.64
N ALA A 210 -3.90 6.65 13.59
CA ALA A 210 -3.15 7.27 12.50
C ALA A 210 -2.22 6.25 11.83
N GLY A 211 -2.07 6.34 10.52
CA GLY A 211 -1.21 5.49 9.71
C GLY A 211 -0.60 6.22 8.51
N LEU A 212 0.38 5.56 7.87
CA LEU A 212 1.20 6.04 6.75
C LEU A 212 2.10 7.25 7.02
N GLY A 213 1.62 8.30 7.67
CA GLY A 213 2.32 9.59 7.75
C GLY A 213 2.39 10.36 6.41
N HIS A 214 1.71 9.87 5.36
CA HIS A 214 1.44 10.59 4.12
C HIS A 214 0.09 10.18 3.53
N GLY A 215 -0.49 11.02 2.66
CA GLY A 215 -1.70 10.70 1.93
C GLY A 215 -1.49 9.65 0.83
N ILE A 216 -2.48 8.80 0.60
CA ILE A 216 -2.51 7.89 -0.55
C ILE A 216 -2.83 8.71 -1.79
N CYS A 217 -1.86 8.80 -2.69
CA CYS A 217 -1.99 9.48 -3.97
C CYS A 217 -2.51 8.57 -5.07
N ASP A 218 -3.15 9.18 -6.06
CA ASP A 218 -3.46 8.57 -7.34
C ASP A 218 -2.15 8.30 -8.09
N ALA A 219 -1.88 7.04 -8.45
CA ALA A 219 -0.68 6.65 -9.17
C ALA A 219 -0.61 7.28 -10.59
N ASP A 220 -1.76 7.60 -11.19
CA ASP A 220 -1.87 8.15 -12.53
C ASP A 220 -1.93 9.69 -12.54
N ALA A 221 -2.50 10.30 -11.49
CA ALA A 221 -2.71 11.75 -11.38
C ALA A 221 -1.80 12.50 -10.38
N GLY A 222 -1.10 11.79 -9.47
CA GLY A 222 -0.16 12.36 -8.50
C GLY A 222 -0.78 13.09 -7.30
N ASN A 223 -2.06 13.48 -7.37
CA ASN A 223 -2.81 14.12 -6.30
C ASN A 223 -3.27 13.12 -5.22
N VAL A 224 -3.46 13.57 -3.97
CA VAL A 224 -4.07 12.76 -2.90
C VAL A 224 -5.49 12.34 -3.30
N MET A 225 -5.83 11.06 -3.17
CA MET A 225 -7.15 10.54 -3.57
C MET A 225 -8.25 11.02 -2.61
N THR A 226 -9.28 11.67 -3.15
CA THR A 226 -10.47 12.06 -2.38
C THR A 226 -11.21 10.81 -1.86
N LEU A 227 -11.35 10.72 -0.54
CA LEU A 227 -12.07 9.64 0.14
C LEU A 227 -13.59 9.83 -0.02
N LYS A 228 -14.31 8.79 -0.46
CA LYS A 228 -15.78 8.68 -0.28
C LYS A 228 -16.15 7.70 0.82
N SER A 229 -15.36 6.65 0.93
CA SER A 229 -15.29 5.77 2.08
C SER A 229 -13.97 5.02 1.99
N GLY A 230 -13.56 4.44 3.11
CA GLY A 230 -12.44 3.52 3.10
C GLY A 230 -12.39 2.72 4.38
N GLU A 231 -11.67 1.61 4.30
CA GLU A 231 -11.65 0.58 5.33
C GLU A 231 -10.18 0.16 5.58
N PRO A 232 -9.70 0.25 6.85
CA PRO A 232 -8.54 -0.53 7.25
C PRO A 232 -8.93 -2.01 7.25
N ALA A 233 -8.04 -2.87 6.77
CA ALA A 233 -8.29 -4.31 6.62
C ALA A 233 -7.07 -5.11 7.09
N GLY A 234 -7.32 -6.29 7.68
CA GLY A 234 -6.26 -7.22 8.05
C GLY A 234 -5.49 -7.70 6.83
N ILE A 235 -4.18 -7.87 6.97
CA ILE A 235 -3.33 -8.50 5.94
C ILE A 235 -2.43 -9.58 6.55
N THR A 236 -2.02 -10.52 5.72
CA THR A 236 -0.92 -11.44 6.02
C THR A 236 0.26 -11.09 5.13
N LEU A 237 1.41 -10.75 5.72
CA LEU A 237 2.65 -10.52 4.99
C LEU A 237 3.25 -11.86 4.54
N CYS A 238 3.46 -12.02 3.24
CA CYS A 238 3.92 -13.26 2.61
C CYS A 238 5.31 -13.15 1.96
N GLY A 239 5.94 -11.97 1.99
CA GLY A 239 7.31 -11.78 1.52
C GLY A 239 7.71 -10.32 1.38
N ILE A 240 8.92 -10.08 0.88
CA ILE A 240 9.48 -8.74 0.69
C ILE A 240 10.22 -8.69 -0.65
N VAL A 241 10.01 -7.64 -1.43
CA VAL A 241 10.94 -7.21 -2.49
C VAL A 241 11.99 -6.33 -1.83
N ARG A 242 13.25 -6.78 -1.84
CA ARG A 242 14.36 -6.00 -1.30
C ARG A 242 14.53 -4.69 -2.08
N GLY A 243 14.67 -3.57 -1.38
CA GLY A 243 15.03 -2.29 -1.99
C GLY A 243 16.50 -2.25 -2.39
N MET A 244 16.76 -1.60 -3.52
CA MET A 244 18.10 -1.27 -4.00
C MET A 244 18.10 0.20 -4.46
N PRO A 245 19.27 0.85 -4.64
CA PRO A 245 19.34 2.14 -5.32
C PRO A 245 18.62 2.11 -6.66
N ASP A 246 17.80 3.12 -6.91
CA ASP A 246 16.89 3.29 -8.06
C ASP A 246 15.76 2.26 -8.20
N GLU A 247 15.69 1.24 -7.33
CA GLU A 247 14.67 0.18 -7.32
C GLU A 247 14.00 0.06 -5.93
N PRO A 248 12.91 0.81 -5.66
CA PRO A 248 12.27 0.80 -4.35
C PRO A 248 11.70 -0.58 -4.01
N GLY A 249 12.05 -1.08 -2.82
CA GLY A 249 11.52 -2.34 -2.31
C GLY A 249 10.07 -2.24 -1.85
N GLN A 250 9.46 -3.38 -1.53
CA GLN A 250 8.03 -3.45 -1.17
C GLN A 250 7.72 -4.65 -0.27
N LEU A 251 6.96 -4.42 0.81
CA LEU A 251 6.30 -5.47 1.59
C LEU A 251 5.19 -6.11 0.75
N ARG A 252 5.18 -7.45 0.65
CA ARG A 252 4.13 -8.20 -0.02
C ARG A 252 3.23 -8.85 1.01
N GLY A 253 1.92 -8.68 0.82
CA GLY A 253 0.90 -9.37 1.59
C GLY A 253 -0.40 -9.49 0.79
N TYR A 254 -1.36 -10.17 1.38
CA TYR A 254 -2.73 -10.29 0.88
C TYR A 254 -3.71 -9.96 2.02
N PHE A 255 -4.92 -9.51 1.68
CA PHE A 255 -5.97 -9.28 2.67
C PHE A 255 -6.34 -10.60 3.34
N SER A 256 -6.27 -10.63 4.68
CA SER A 256 -6.52 -11.84 5.48
C SER A 256 -8.01 -12.00 5.85
N SER A 257 -8.81 -10.95 5.68
CA SER A 257 -10.25 -10.93 5.90
C SER A 257 -10.95 -9.97 4.92
N ASP A 258 -12.21 -10.27 4.61
CA ASP A 258 -13.11 -9.31 3.95
C ASP A 258 -13.70 -8.32 4.96
N GLU A 259 -13.85 -8.71 6.23
CA GLU A 259 -14.32 -7.85 7.32
C GLU A 259 -13.33 -6.70 7.59
N PRO A 260 -13.80 -5.44 7.69
CA PRO A 260 -12.95 -4.30 7.99
C PRO A 260 -12.55 -4.26 9.46
N LEU A 261 -11.35 -3.75 9.73
CA LEU A 261 -10.85 -3.49 11.09
C LEU A 261 -11.50 -2.26 11.74
N GLY A 262 -12.23 -1.44 10.96
CA GLY A 262 -12.78 -0.16 11.37
C GLY A 262 -13.21 0.70 10.18
N ARG A 263 -13.14 2.03 10.30
CA ARG A 263 -13.51 2.98 9.24
C ARG A 263 -12.44 4.04 9.04
N LEU A 264 -12.17 4.42 7.79
CA LEU A 264 -11.35 5.61 7.50
C LEU A 264 -12.20 6.89 7.61
N LEU A 265 -11.67 7.87 8.34
CA LEU A 265 -12.24 9.21 8.51
C LEU A 265 -11.60 10.22 7.54
N ALA A 266 -10.30 10.05 7.22
CA ALA A 266 -9.61 10.91 6.28
C ALA A 266 -8.43 10.22 5.56
N ASN A 267 -8.21 10.62 4.32
CA ASN A 267 -6.96 10.44 3.57
C ASN A 267 -6.47 11.85 3.20
N ASN A 268 -5.40 12.33 3.83
CA ASN A 268 -4.89 13.70 3.62
C ASN A 268 -3.36 13.71 3.60
N GLU A 269 -2.75 14.86 3.30
CA GLU A 269 -1.30 14.96 3.11
C GLU A 269 -0.48 14.40 4.27
N THR A 270 -0.92 14.50 5.54
CA THR A 270 -0.16 14.04 6.71
C THR A 270 -0.41 12.58 7.09
N GLY A 271 -1.34 11.87 6.44
CA GLY A 271 -1.61 10.47 6.74
C GLY A 271 -3.01 9.98 6.40
N VAL A 272 -3.23 8.72 6.77
CA VAL A 272 -4.54 8.05 6.78
C VAL A 272 -4.99 7.93 8.22
N TYR A 273 -6.22 8.36 8.50
CA TYR A 273 -6.79 8.43 9.84
C TYR A 273 -8.14 7.74 9.87
N GLY A 274 -8.47 7.10 10.99
CA GLY A 274 -9.71 6.33 11.10
C GLY A 274 -10.06 5.92 12.53
N THR A 275 -11.09 5.11 12.68
CA THR A 275 -11.44 4.38 13.91
C THR A 275 -11.13 2.90 13.73
N LEU A 276 -10.99 2.18 14.84
CA LEU A 276 -10.91 0.71 14.88
C LEU A 276 -12.14 0.15 15.61
N ASN A 277 -12.64 -1.00 15.17
CA ASN A 277 -13.79 -1.69 15.77
C ASN A 277 -13.47 -2.21 17.18
N GLU A 278 -12.21 -2.57 17.42
CA GLU A 278 -11.68 -2.95 18.72
C GLU A 278 -10.46 -2.08 19.03
N ALA A 279 -10.37 -1.58 20.27
CA ALA A 279 -9.22 -0.81 20.70
C ALA A 279 -7.98 -1.73 20.81
N PRO A 280 -6.86 -1.42 20.14
CA PRO A 280 -5.68 -2.28 20.14
C PRO A 280 -5.02 -2.34 21.51
N GLU A 281 -4.49 -3.52 21.85
CA GLU A 281 -3.72 -3.70 23.08
C GLU A 281 -2.31 -3.11 22.93
N GLY A 282 -1.78 -2.55 24.01
CA GLY A 282 -0.40 -2.06 24.05
C GLY A 282 -0.18 -1.05 25.17
N ARG A 283 1.09 -0.79 25.48
CA ARG A 283 1.47 0.20 26.49
C ARG A 283 1.45 1.61 25.87
N PRO A 284 0.69 2.56 26.45
CA PRO A 284 0.74 3.95 26.01
C PRO A 284 2.13 4.56 26.24
N VAL A 285 2.59 5.34 25.26
CA VAL A 285 3.81 6.17 25.34
C VAL A 285 3.46 7.62 25.08
N GLU A 286 4.25 8.52 25.66
CA GLU A 286 4.09 9.96 25.45
C GLU A 286 4.52 10.35 24.03
N VAL A 287 3.85 11.32 23.42
CA VAL A 287 4.26 11.93 22.14
C VAL A 287 5.21 13.08 22.43
N LEU A 288 6.37 13.11 21.76
CA LEU A 288 7.32 14.22 21.87
C LEU A 288 6.79 15.46 21.14
N SER A 289 7.02 16.64 21.74
CA SER A 289 6.86 17.91 21.04
C SER A 289 7.86 18.01 19.88
N ARG A 290 7.54 18.80 18.86
CA ARG A 290 8.48 19.08 17.74
C ARG A 290 9.83 19.63 18.21
N GLU A 291 9.83 20.39 19.30
CA GLU A 291 11.01 21.02 19.90
C GLU A 291 11.89 20.04 20.68
N ASP A 292 11.31 19.00 21.28
CA ASP A 292 12.03 17.99 22.06
C ASP A 292 12.62 16.87 21.18
N VAL A 293 12.13 16.68 19.95
CA VAL A 293 12.75 15.74 18.99
C VAL A 293 14.14 16.26 18.59
N HIS A 294 15.14 15.38 18.67
CA HIS A 294 16.53 15.72 18.34
C HIS A 294 17.19 14.70 17.40
N THR A 295 18.36 15.05 16.85
CA THR A 295 19.17 14.08 16.08
C THR A 295 19.80 13.04 17.01
N GLY A 296 19.97 11.82 16.52
CA GLY A 296 20.54 10.70 17.28
C GLY A 296 19.79 9.38 17.13
N PRO A 297 20.11 8.38 17.97
CA PRO A 297 19.56 7.03 17.84
C PRO A 297 18.06 6.98 18.14
N VAL A 298 17.36 6.13 17.41
CA VAL A 298 15.91 5.88 17.55
C VAL A 298 15.61 4.39 17.34
N LYS A 299 14.41 3.95 17.73
CA LYS A 299 13.85 2.67 17.31
C LYS A 299 12.75 2.87 16.27
N LEU A 300 12.74 2.03 15.25
CA LEU A 300 11.65 1.91 14.28
C LEU A 300 10.80 0.69 14.66
N LEU A 301 9.51 0.87 14.90
CA LEU A 301 8.58 -0.23 15.14
C LEU A 301 7.91 -0.61 13.80
N ALA A 302 8.13 -1.82 13.30
CA ALA A 302 7.60 -2.23 12.00
C ALA A 302 7.34 -3.74 11.89
N SER A 303 6.31 -4.09 11.13
CA SER A 303 6.03 -5.48 10.72
C SER A 303 6.60 -5.73 9.33
N ILE A 304 7.49 -6.72 9.20
CA ILE A 304 8.10 -7.10 7.91
C ILE A 304 7.78 -8.55 7.50
N ASN A 305 7.08 -9.29 8.36
CA ASN A 305 6.65 -10.68 8.17
C ASN A 305 5.44 -10.97 9.07
N GLU A 306 4.94 -12.21 9.05
CA GLU A 306 3.76 -12.66 9.79
C GLU A 306 3.87 -12.66 11.33
N ASN A 307 5.06 -12.41 11.91
CA ASN A 307 5.24 -12.38 13.37
C ASN A 307 4.82 -11.04 14.03
N GLY A 308 4.28 -10.09 13.26
CA GLY A 308 3.86 -8.78 13.75
C GLY A 308 5.01 -7.78 13.94
N PRO A 309 4.77 -6.71 14.72
CA PRO A 309 5.70 -5.58 14.82
C PRO A 309 6.93 -5.90 15.68
N ALA A 310 8.10 -5.47 15.22
CA ALA A 310 9.36 -5.57 15.96
C ALA A 310 10.11 -4.24 15.96
N LEU A 311 10.94 -4.04 16.99
CA LEU A 311 11.82 -2.87 17.10
C LEU A 311 13.13 -3.09 16.34
N TYR A 312 13.49 -2.12 15.51
CA TYR A 312 14.73 -2.06 14.75
C TYR A 312 15.51 -0.79 15.08
N ASP A 313 16.84 -0.87 15.10
CA ASP A 313 17.72 0.30 15.23
C ASP A 313 17.69 1.24 14.02
N GLY A 314 17.68 2.55 14.32
CA GLY A 314 17.80 3.63 13.34
C GLY A 314 18.38 4.91 13.95
N GLU A 315 18.47 5.97 13.16
CA GLU A 315 19.01 7.27 13.55
C GLU A 315 18.21 8.40 12.88
N ILE A 316 17.81 9.43 13.63
CA ILE A 316 17.41 10.73 13.07
C ILE A 316 18.70 11.51 12.77
N GLN A 317 19.05 11.62 11.49
CA GLN A 317 20.30 12.26 11.05
C GLN A 317 20.16 13.77 10.91
N LYS A 318 18.95 14.26 10.61
CA LYS A 318 18.64 15.68 10.46
C LYS A 318 17.17 15.95 10.74
N ILE A 319 16.89 17.11 11.30
CA ILE A 319 15.55 17.69 11.39
C ILE A 319 15.47 18.87 10.40
N ASN A 320 14.44 18.86 9.56
CA ASN A 320 14.07 19.93 8.63
C ASN A 320 13.03 20.84 9.28
N GLY A 321 12.68 21.95 8.63
CA GLY A 321 11.65 22.86 9.12
C GLY A 321 10.24 22.25 9.12
N THR A 322 9.32 23.00 9.72
CA THR A 322 7.87 22.78 9.67
C THR A 322 7.23 23.33 8.38
N ASP A 323 8.04 23.79 7.42
CA ASP A 323 7.63 24.30 6.11
C ASP A 323 7.10 23.21 5.15
N GLN A 324 7.36 21.94 5.46
CA GLN A 324 6.83 20.78 4.75
C GLN A 324 6.04 19.88 5.71
N PRO A 325 4.83 19.41 5.33
CA PRO A 325 3.95 18.70 6.26
C PRO A 325 4.39 17.26 6.60
N THR A 326 5.26 16.63 5.79
CA THR A 326 5.55 15.18 5.86
C THR A 326 7.04 14.78 5.82
N LYS A 327 7.94 15.77 5.73
CA LYS A 327 9.38 15.57 5.48
C LYS A 327 10.27 16.25 6.53
N ASN A 328 9.80 16.24 7.77
CA ASN A 328 10.42 16.93 8.90
C ASN A 328 11.67 16.20 9.42
N LEU A 329 11.68 14.87 9.37
CA LEU A 329 12.80 14.05 9.83
C LEU A 329 13.53 13.45 8.62
N ILE A 330 14.87 13.39 8.68
CA ILE A 330 15.68 12.49 7.85
C ILE A 330 16.13 11.35 8.74
N VAL A 331 15.70 10.15 8.39
CA VAL A 331 15.87 8.93 9.18
C VAL A 331 16.73 7.95 8.39
N LYS A 332 17.65 7.27 9.07
CA LYS A 332 18.45 6.18 8.50
C LYS A 332 18.25 4.90 9.30
N VAL A 333 18.04 3.78 8.61
CA VAL A 333 18.03 2.44 9.22
C VAL A 333 19.47 2.01 9.50
N THR A 334 19.72 1.53 10.72
CA THR A 334 21.04 1.02 11.14
C THR A 334 20.98 -0.44 11.60
N ASP A 335 19.78 -1.01 11.80
CA ASP A 335 19.60 -2.40 12.20
C ASP A 335 20.06 -3.39 11.11
N PRO A 336 21.02 -4.28 11.39
CA PRO A 336 21.49 -5.25 10.41
C PRO A 336 20.37 -6.23 10.01
N ARG A 337 19.45 -6.59 10.91
CA ARG A 337 18.37 -7.56 10.62
C ARG A 337 17.37 -6.99 9.61
N LEU A 338 17.04 -5.71 9.76
CA LEU A 338 16.16 -5.01 8.83
C LEU A 338 16.88 -4.83 7.49
N LEU A 339 18.10 -4.30 7.49
CA LEU A 339 18.91 -4.13 6.28
C LEU A 339 19.13 -5.45 5.53
N ASP A 340 19.38 -6.56 6.22
CA ASP A 340 19.57 -7.88 5.62
C ASP A 340 18.26 -8.47 5.05
N ALA A 341 17.10 -8.14 5.61
CA ALA A 341 15.81 -8.59 5.08
C ALA A 341 15.30 -7.71 3.93
N THR A 342 15.32 -6.38 4.09
CA THR A 342 14.58 -5.42 3.24
C THR A 342 15.48 -4.56 2.35
N GLY A 343 16.77 -4.42 2.68
CA GLY A 343 17.65 -3.41 2.09
C GLY A 343 17.48 -1.99 2.68
N GLY A 344 16.60 -1.80 3.66
CA GLY A 344 16.31 -0.51 4.29
C GLY A 344 14.81 -0.25 4.48
N ILE A 345 14.37 0.97 4.22
CA ILE A 345 12.95 1.34 4.18
C ILE A 345 12.36 0.84 2.85
N VAL A 346 11.18 0.25 2.90
CA VAL A 346 10.48 -0.28 1.71
C VAL A 346 9.02 0.17 1.70
N GLN A 347 8.38 0.17 0.52
CA GLN A 347 6.95 0.44 0.40
C GLN A 347 6.15 -0.49 1.32
N GLY A 348 5.15 0.05 2.01
CA GLY A 348 4.41 -0.64 3.09
C GLY A 348 4.91 -0.32 4.50
N MET A 349 6.19 0.03 4.68
CA MET A 349 6.69 0.51 5.98
C MET A 349 6.30 1.96 6.30
N SER A 350 5.67 2.68 5.36
CA SER A 350 5.19 4.03 5.65
C SER A 350 4.17 3.98 6.78
N GLY A 351 4.37 4.80 7.80
CA GLY A 351 3.65 4.77 9.06
C GLY A 351 4.38 4.07 10.20
N ALA A 352 5.54 3.44 9.97
CA ALA A 352 6.33 2.80 11.03
C ALA A 352 6.72 3.83 12.12
N PRO A 353 6.30 3.64 13.39
CA PRO A 353 6.63 4.54 14.49
C PRO A 353 8.14 4.72 14.71
N ILE A 354 8.55 5.97 14.88
CA ILE A 354 9.89 6.39 15.26
C ILE A 354 9.85 6.72 16.75
N LEU A 355 10.48 5.88 17.56
CA LEU A 355 10.58 6.04 19.02
C LEU A 355 11.94 6.63 19.39
N GLN A 356 11.93 7.75 20.12
CA GLN A 356 13.11 8.41 20.69
C GLN A 356 12.93 8.48 22.20
N ASP A 357 13.95 8.09 22.96
CA ASP A 357 13.95 8.08 24.44
C ASP A 357 12.73 7.37 25.08
N GLY A 358 12.19 6.37 24.39
CA GLY A 358 11.00 5.61 24.83
C GLY A 358 9.65 6.33 24.59
N LYS A 359 9.68 7.50 23.96
CA LYS A 359 8.53 8.31 23.54
C LYS A 359 8.35 8.25 22.02
N LEU A 360 7.19 8.65 21.51
CA LEU A 360 6.91 8.69 20.07
C LEU A 360 7.33 10.03 19.47
N ALA A 361 8.36 10.02 18.62
CA ALA A 361 8.87 11.21 17.92
C ALA A 361 8.17 11.45 16.57
N GLY A 362 7.84 10.37 15.85
CA GLY A 362 7.36 10.49 14.48
C GLY A 362 6.92 9.18 13.84
N ALA A 363 6.69 9.24 12.54
CA ALA A 363 6.45 8.09 11.67
C ALA A 363 7.31 8.19 10.41
N VAL A 364 7.80 7.04 9.92
CA VAL A 364 8.47 6.96 8.61
C VAL A 364 7.46 7.27 7.49
N THR A 365 7.86 8.07 6.49
CA THR A 365 7.01 8.38 5.33
C THR A 365 7.61 7.80 4.04
N HIS A 366 8.45 8.57 3.34
CA HIS A 366 8.96 8.21 2.02
C HIS A 366 10.41 7.74 2.09
N VAL A 367 10.75 6.63 1.43
CA VAL A 367 12.13 6.16 1.22
C VAL A 367 12.88 7.07 0.23
N PHE A 368 14.20 7.20 0.36
CA PHE A 368 15.04 7.82 -0.67
C PHE A 368 15.29 6.85 -1.82
N THR A 369 15.14 7.30 -3.06
CA THR A 369 15.25 6.43 -4.24
C THR A 369 16.69 5.95 -4.45
N GLU A 370 17.66 6.81 -4.15
CA GLU A 370 19.09 6.58 -4.34
C GLU A 370 19.79 5.82 -3.19
N ASP A 371 19.22 5.86 -1.98
CA ASP A 371 19.71 5.14 -0.79
C ASP A 371 18.52 4.59 0.00
N PRO A 372 18.08 3.34 -0.24
CA PRO A 372 16.93 2.77 0.47
C PRO A 372 17.16 2.63 1.98
N THR A 373 18.39 2.77 2.49
CA THR A 373 18.64 2.79 3.94
C THR A 373 18.17 4.10 4.59
N GLY A 374 17.93 5.16 3.80
CA GLY A 374 17.44 6.45 4.25
C GLY A 374 16.00 6.75 3.83
N GLY A 375 15.36 7.66 4.55
CA GLY A 375 14.02 8.15 4.23
C GLY A 375 13.63 9.39 5.03
N TYR A 376 12.42 9.86 4.74
CA TYR A 376 11.77 10.95 5.45
C TYR A 376 10.88 10.43 6.60
N GLY A 377 10.61 11.29 7.56
CA GLY A 377 9.57 11.09 8.57
C GLY A 377 8.80 12.38 8.88
N ILE A 378 7.59 12.20 9.41
CA ILE A 378 6.69 13.24 9.92
C ILE A 378 6.73 13.25 11.45
N PHE A 379 6.53 14.41 12.08
CA PHE A 379 6.36 14.50 13.54
C PHE A 379 5.07 13.83 14.01
N ALA A 380 5.15 13.08 15.12
CA ALA A 380 3.99 12.40 15.69
C ALA A 380 2.98 13.39 16.29
N GLU A 381 3.44 14.53 16.80
CA GLU A 381 2.59 15.63 17.26
C GLU A 381 1.67 16.15 16.14
N THR A 382 2.20 16.35 14.93
CA THR A 382 1.39 16.75 13.74
C THR A 382 0.32 15.71 13.39
N MET A 383 0.66 14.43 13.52
CA MET A 383 -0.32 13.36 13.29
C MET A 383 -1.38 13.32 14.40
N LEU A 384 -0.99 13.53 15.67
CA LEU A 384 -1.88 13.49 16.84
C LEU A 384 -2.89 14.64 16.83
N GLU A 385 -2.43 15.87 16.54
CA GLU A 385 -3.29 17.04 16.34
C GLU A 385 -4.41 16.71 15.33
N ARG A 386 -4.02 16.16 14.17
CA ARG A 386 -4.96 15.79 13.11
C ARG A 386 -5.88 14.63 13.50
N CYS A 387 -5.37 13.65 14.23
CA CYS A 387 -6.12 12.50 14.74
C CYS A 387 -7.26 12.93 15.68
N ARG A 388 -7.02 13.99 16.48
CA ARG A 388 -7.97 14.55 17.46
C ARG A 388 -9.00 15.47 16.83
N GLU A 389 -8.59 16.33 15.90
CA GLU A 389 -9.53 17.12 15.09
C GLU A 389 -10.58 16.22 14.42
N LEU A 390 -10.15 15.08 13.87
CA LEU A 390 -11.03 14.13 13.18
C LEU A 390 -11.90 13.33 14.16
N GLY A 391 -11.36 12.90 15.30
CA GLY A 391 -12.14 12.24 16.36
C GLY A 391 -13.28 13.12 16.88
N GLN A 392 -12.99 14.38 17.20
CA GLN A 392 -14.01 15.35 17.65
C GLN A 392 -15.10 15.62 16.58
N LYS A 393 -14.73 15.60 15.30
CA LYS A 393 -15.70 15.70 14.19
C LYS A 393 -16.61 14.47 14.09
N ASP A 394 -16.06 13.26 14.17
CA ASP A 394 -16.87 12.02 14.07
C ASP A 394 -17.73 11.79 15.33
N GLU A 395 -17.29 12.22 16.52
CA GLU A 395 -18.15 12.24 17.71
C GLU A 395 -19.34 13.21 17.56
N ALA A 396 -19.12 14.39 16.96
CA ALA A 396 -20.17 15.38 16.73
C ALA A 396 -21.14 14.97 15.62
N ASN A 397 -20.61 14.49 14.48
CA ASN A 397 -21.36 14.11 13.28
C ASN A 397 -20.91 12.71 12.79
N PRO A 398 -21.38 11.61 13.41
CA PRO A 398 -20.91 10.26 13.09
C PRO A 398 -21.09 9.87 11.62
N GLY A 399 -19.98 9.59 10.94
CA GLY A 399 -19.97 9.16 9.54
C GLY A 399 -19.93 10.28 8.50
N GLU A 400 -19.87 11.56 8.91
CA GLU A 400 -19.54 12.66 8.00
C GLU A 400 -18.02 12.70 7.76
N GLN A 401 -17.59 12.61 6.50
CA GLN A 401 -16.17 12.53 6.15
C GLN A 401 -15.58 13.90 5.82
N ASP A 402 -14.30 14.10 6.18
CA ASP A 402 -13.59 15.36 5.95
C ASP A 402 -13.13 15.44 4.48
N VAL A 403 -14.00 15.99 3.62
CA VAL A 403 -13.72 16.20 2.19
C VAL A 403 -12.76 17.39 2.02
N ALA A 404 -11.46 17.08 2.01
CA ALA A 404 -10.35 18.04 1.85
C ALA A 404 -10.24 18.65 0.43
#